data_AF-A0A947CSS2-F1
#
_entry.id   AF-A0A947CSS2-F1
#
_cell.length_a   1.000
_cell.length_b   1.000
_cell.length_c   1.000
_cell.angle_alpha   90.00
_cell.angle_beta   90.00
_cell.angle_gamma   90.00
#
_symmetry.space_group_name_H-M   'P 1'
#
loop_
_entity.id
_entity.type
_entity.pdbx_description
1 polymer ?
#
loop_
_entity_poly.entity_id
_entity_poly.type
_entity_poly.pdbx_seq_one_letter_code
_entity_poly.pdbx_strand_id
1 'polypeptide(L)'
;MIRLLAVCVAVLLGLGPGLAHADDYFEKTDGAGEMTFRVSKPRKTEHWILIGALGGGTVLAAGLGVLFQFSGDSKAEDVEAKDRTGLVWDQSRQDIYDSARFRRTAGFTLYGVAGGLALGTIIAFVATNPGSKLIKVGDSAEDNVAGVLPLPGGAMVTKGWSF
;
A
#
# COMPACT_ATOMS: atom_id res chain seq x y z
N MET A 1 -20.49 10.01 -9.90
CA MET A 1 -19.01 9.95 -9.75
C MET A 1 -18.52 9.93 -8.30
N ILE A 2 -19.22 10.55 -7.35
CA ILE A 2 -18.82 10.61 -5.92
C ILE A 2 -18.70 9.23 -5.24
N ARG A 3 -19.50 8.24 -5.66
CA ARG A 3 -19.47 6.88 -5.07
C ARG A 3 -18.23 6.05 -5.43
N LEU A 4 -17.54 6.34 -6.53
CA LEU A 4 -16.32 5.63 -6.94
C LEU A 4 -15.07 6.16 -6.21
N LEU A 5 -15.06 7.46 -5.90
CA LEU A 5 -13.98 8.10 -5.14
C LEU A 5 -13.95 7.62 -3.67
N ALA A 6 -15.11 7.34 -3.09
CA ALA A 6 -15.22 6.78 -1.74
C ALA A 6 -14.60 5.37 -1.61
N VAL A 7 -14.65 4.56 -2.69
CA VAL A 7 -14.07 3.21 -2.69
C VAL A 7 -12.54 3.26 -2.76
N CYS A 8 -11.96 4.16 -3.58
CA CYS A 8 -10.51 4.32 -3.65
C CYS A 8 -9.89 4.88 -2.36
N VAL A 9 -10.58 5.79 -1.67
CA VAL A 9 -10.14 6.31 -0.37
C VAL A 9 -10.25 5.24 0.72
N ALA A 10 -11.26 4.37 0.67
CA ALA A 10 -11.37 3.24 1.59
C ALA A 10 -10.26 2.19 1.39
N VAL A 11 -9.80 1.97 0.16
CA VAL A 11 -8.66 1.08 -0.12
C VAL A 11 -7.33 1.71 0.33
N LEU A 12 -7.15 3.02 0.17
CA LEU A 12 -5.96 3.74 0.66
C LEU A 12 -5.92 3.87 2.19
N LEU A 13 -7.07 3.98 2.86
CA LEU A 13 -7.16 3.96 4.34
C LEU A 13 -7.10 2.54 4.92
N GLY A 14 -7.49 1.51 4.16
CA GLY A 14 -7.31 0.09 4.53
C GLY A 14 -5.85 -0.40 4.44
N LEU A 15 -4.98 0.36 3.78
CA LEU A 15 -3.53 0.22 3.78
C LEU A 15 -2.84 1.19 4.76
N GLY A 16 -3.59 1.71 5.75
CA GLY A 16 -2.95 2.12 7.00
C GLY A 16 -2.08 0.97 7.52
N PRO A 17 -1.00 1.26 8.28
CA PRO A 17 -0.14 0.22 8.84
C PRO A 17 -1.07 -0.81 9.44
N GLY A 18 -1.05 -2.01 8.83
CA GLY A 18 -1.95 -3.08 9.19
C GLY A 18 -2.04 -3.09 10.70
N LEU A 19 -3.28 -3.06 11.18
CA LEU A 19 -3.67 -3.52 12.51
C LEU A 19 -2.45 -4.15 13.15
N ALA A 20 -1.89 -3.47 14.14
CA ALA A 20 -1.09 -4.15 15.13
C ALA A 20 -2.03 -5.25 15.64
N HIS A 21 -2.00 -6.40 14.96
CA HIS A 21 -2.25 -7.66 15.61
C HIS A 21 -1.27 -7.56 16.75
N ALA A 22 -1.83 -7.32 17.94
CA ALA A 22 -1.28 -7.91 19.12
C ALA A 22 -1.20 -9.39 18.76
N ASP A 23 -0.10 -9.78 18.12
CA ASP A 23 0.27 -11.17 17.98
C ASP A 23 0.15 -11.67 19.42
N ASP A 24 -0.78 -12.58 19.69
CA ASP A 24 -0.86 -13.23 20.98
C ASP A 24 0.48 -13.93 21.15
N TYR A 25 1.42 -13.27 21.82
CA TYR A 25 2.82 -13.70 21.94
C TYR A 25 2.94 -15.00 22.76
N PHE A 26 1.83 -15.50 23.29
CA PHE A 26 1.76 -16.63 24.20
C PHE A 26 0.76 -17.65 23.68
N GLU A 27 1.18 -18.54 22.78
CA GLU A 27 0.49 -19.82 22.64
C GLU A 27 0.87 -20.68 23.86
N LYS A 28 -0.06 -20.76 24.81
CA LYS A 28 0.07 -21.67 25.95
C LYS A 28 -0.22 -23.08 25.45
N THR A 29 0.83 -23.80 25.05
CA THR A 29 0.72 -25.22 24.75
C THR A 29 0.35 -25.94 26.06
N ASP A 30 -0.82 -26.58 26.11
CA ASP A 30 -1.32 -27.30 27.27
C ASP A 30 -0.40 -28.49 27.60
N GLY A 31 0.59 -28.26 28.46
CA GLY A 31 1.55 -29.26 28.90
C GLY A 31 2.76 -28.57 29.50
N ALA A 32 3.05 -28.87 30.75
CA ALA A 32 4.11 -28.21 31.53
C ALA A 32 5.46 -28.14 30.78
N GLY A 33 5.97 -26.92 30.55
CA GLY A 33 7.41 -26.68 30.49
C GLY A 33 7.94 -25.75 29.38
N GLU A 34 7.29 -25.59 28.23
CA GLU A 34 7.90 -24.87 27.10
C GLU A 34 7.07 -23.67 26.65
N MET A 35 7.56 -22.46 26.95
CA MET A 35 7.03 -21.23 26.33
C MET A 35 7.71 -21.03 24.96
N THR A 36 6.91 -20.93 23.90
CA THR A 36 7.40 -20.62 22.55
C THR A 36 6.88 -19.27 22.09
N PHE A 37 7.78 -18.37 21.70
CA PHE A 37 7.44 -17.06 21.19
C PHE A 37 7.51 -17.04 19.66
N ARG A 38 6.44 -16.63 19.00
CA ARG A 38 6.44 -16.40 17.55
C ARG A 38 6.99 -15.00 17.27
N VAL A 39 8.21 -14.93 16.72
CA VAL A 39 8.83 -13.66 16.33
C VAL A 39 8.80 -13.53 14.81
N SER A 40 8.13 -12.49 14.33
CA SER A 40 8.16 -12.10 12.92
C SER A 40 9.57 -11.65 12.53
N LYS A 41 10.12 -12.20 11.44
CA LYS A 41 11.43 -11.76 10.98
C LYS A 41 11.33 -10.33 10.43
N PRO A 42 12.34 -9.48 10.66
CA PRO A 42 12.36 -8.16 10.05
C PRO A 42 12.46 -8.30 8.53
N ARG A 43 11.64 -7.53 7.81
CA ARG A 43 11.74 -7.43 6.35
C ARG A 43 13.01 -6.66 5.98
N LYS A 44 13.74 -7.12 4.95
CA LYS A 44 14.94 -6.46 4.44
C LYS A 44 14.64 -5.05 3.92
N THR A 45 15.60 -4.13 4.07
CA THR A 45 15.48 -2.74 3.58
C THR A 45 15.16 -2.68 2.09
N GLU A 46 15.77 -3.55 1.27
CA GLU A 46 15.53 -3.65 -0.17
C GLU A 46 14.05 -3.91 -0.51
N HIS A 47 13.37 -4.77 0.27
CA HIS A 47 11.95 -5.05 0.07
C HIS A 47 11.08 -3.84 0.42
N TRP A 48 11.44 -3.09 1.45
CA TRP A 48 10.75 -1.85 1.80
C TRP A 48 10.93 -0.78 0.73
N ILE A 49 12.12 -0.66 0.15
CA ILE A 49 12.38 0.26 -0.97
C ILE A 49 11.51 -0.13 -2.17
N LEU A 50 11.45 -1.42 -2.52
CA LEU A 50 10.62 -1.90 -3.62
C LEU A 50 9.13 -1.59 -3.41
N ILE A 51 8.59 -1.92 -2.24
CA ILE A 51 7.19 -1.67 -1.89
C ILE A 51 6.92 -0.16 -1.88
N GLY A 52 7.83 0.63 -1.31
CA GLY A 52 7.74 2.08 -1.27
C GLY A 52 7.75 2.70 -2.67
N ALA A 53 8.59 2.20 -3.58
CA ALA A 53 8.66 2.68 -4.97
C ALA A 53 7.39 2.36 -5.75
N LEU A 54 6.85 1.14 -5.62
CA LEU A 54 5.59 0.75 -6.26
C LEU A 54 4.39 1.53 -5.68
N GLY A 55 4.33 1.67 -4.36
CA GLY A 55 3.30 2.46 -3.68
C GLY A 55 3.37 3.93 -4.05
N GLY A 56 4.57 4.52 -4.06
CA GLY A 56 4.80 5.90 -4.49
C GLY A 56 4.42 6.14 -5.95
N GLY A 57 4.82 5.23 -6.84
CA GLY A 57 4.44 5.26 -8.26
C GLY A 57 2.93 5.18 -8.47
N THR A 58 2.24 4.36 -7.67
CA THR A 58 0.76 4.26 -7.68
C THR A 58 0.11 5.61 -7.39
N VAL A 59 0.53 6.27 -6.31
CA VAL A 59 -0.03 7.56 -5.89
C VAL A 59 0.23 8.63 -6.94
N LEU A 60 1.45 8.69 -7.49
CA LEU A 60 1.79 9.64 -8.55
C LEU A 60 0.97 9.41 -9.82
N ALA A 61 0.85 8.17 -10.29
CA ALA A 61 0.07 7.83 -11.48
C ALA A 61 -1.42 8.15 -11.29
N ALA A 62 -1.99 7.81 -10.12
CA ALA A 62 -3.38 8.14 -9.80
C ALA A 62 -3.60 9.66 -9.73
N GLY A 63 -2.69 10.40 -9.09
CA GLY A 63 -2.76 11.86 -8.99
C GLY A 63 -2.71 12.55 -10.36
N LEU A 64 -1.80 12.11 -11.24
CA LEU A 64 -1.78 12.58 -12.62
C LEU A 64 -3.06 12.22 -13.37
N GLY A 65 -3.59 11.01 -13.18
CA GLY A 65 -4.86 10.58 -13.77
C GLY A 65 -6.02 11.51 -13.42
N VAL A 66 -6.11 11.92 -12.15
CA VAL A 66 -7.10 12.89 -11.66
C VAL A 66 -6.93 14.25 -12.34
N LEU A 67 -5.70 14.76 -12.48
CA LEU A 67 -5.44 16.05 -13.14
C LEU A 67 -5.84 16.03 -14.61
N PHE A 68 -5.53 14.95 -15.33
CA PHE A 68 -5.92 14.79 -16.74
C PHE A 68 -7.43 14.62 -16.89
N GLN A 69 -8.08 13.91 -15.98
CA GLN A 69 -9.53 13.76 -15.94
C GLN A 69 -10.21 15.13 -15.78
N PHE A 70 -9.85 15.90 -14.75
CA PHE A 70 -10.44 17.22 -14.51
C PHE A 70 -10.20 18.20 -15.66
N SER A 71 -8.98 18.20 -16.22
CA SER A 71 -8.67 19.04 -17.39
C SER A 71 -9.42 18.62 -18.65
N GLY A 72 -9.78 17.33 -18.76
CA GLY A 72 -10.57 16.81 -19.86
C GLY A 72 -12.05 17.19 -19.72
N ASP A 73 -12.59 17.05 -18.51
CA ASP A 73 -13.98 17.39 -18.21
C ASP A 73 -14.24 18.90 -18.36
N SER A 74 -13.34 19.75 -17.87
CA SER A 74 -13.48 21.22 -18.04
C SER A 74 -13.52 21.64 -19.51
N LYS A 75 -12.68 21.01 -20.36
CA LYS A 75 -12.67 21.29 -21.80
C LYS A 75 -13.85 20.66 -22.53
N ALA A 76 -14.37 19.54 -22.03
CA ALA A 76 -15.54 18.91 -22.61
C ALA A 76 -16.78 19.78 -22.39
N GLU A 77 -16.91 20.45 -21.24
CA GLU A 77 -17.99 21.41 -20.96
C GLU A 77 -18.00 22.57 -21.97
N ASP A 78 -16.85 23.05 -22.44
CA ASP A 78 -16.75 24.11 -23.46
C ASP A 78 -17.35 23.71 -24.83
N VAL A 79 -17.39 22.41 -25.14
CA VAL A 79 -17.89 21.88 -26.42
C VAL A 79 -19.19 21.09 -26.26
N GLU A 80 -19.64 20.84 -25.03
CA GLU A 80 -20.83 20.04 -24.75
C GLU A 80 -22.07 20.83 -25.19
N ALA A 81 -22.82 20.27 -26.13
CA ALA A 81 -24.04 20.86 -26.67
C ALA A 81 -25.25 20.75 -25.71
N LYS A 82 -25.02 20.92 -24.39
CA LYS A 82 -26.12 20.99 -23.41
C LYS A 82 -27.07 22.14 -23.73
N ASP A 83 -26.51 23.25 -24.22
CA ASP A 83 -27.28 24.34 -24.80
C ASP A 83 -27.16 24.29 -26.32
N ARG A 84 -28.31 24.29 -27.01
CA ARG A 84 -28.36 24.50 -28.47
C ARG A 84 -27.89 25.92 -28.77
N THR A 85 -26.59 26.09 -28.89
CA THR A 85 -25.96 27.39 -29.14
C THR A 85 -26.13 27.87 -30.59
N GLY A 86 -26.59 27.00 -31.51
CA GLY A 86 -26.75 27.33 -32.93
C GLY A 86 -25.42 27.61 -33.65
N LEU A 87 -24.29 27.37 -32.98
CA LEU A 87 -22.96 27.61 -33.51
C LEU A 87 -22.59 26.50 -34.49
N VAL A 88 -22.11 26.89 -35.67
CA VAL A 88 -21.62 25.99 -36.71
C VAL A 88 -20.35 25.30 -36.21
N TRP A 89 -20.21 24.01 -36.48
CA TRP A 89 -19.01 23.25 -36.15
C TRP A 89 -17.85 23.74 -37.02
N ASP A 90 -16.79 24.24 -36.38
CA ASP A 90 -15.59 24.78 -37.02
C ASP A 90 -14.32 24.02 -36.57
N GLN A 91 -13.18 24.33 -37.20
CA GLN A 91 -11.91 23.68 -36.89
C GLN A 91 -11.47 23.95 -35.44
N SER A 92 -11.75 25.13 -34.89
CA SER A 92 -11.36 25.46 -33.52
C SER A 92 -12.06 24.58 -32.48
N ARG A 93 -13.36 24.30 -32.68
CA ARG A 93 -14.12 23.36 -31.84
C ARG A 93 -13.65 21.92 -31.99
N GLN A 94 -13.28 21.53 -33.20
CA GLN A 94 -12.70 20.21 -33.45
C GLN A 94 -11.41 20.01 -32.65
N ASP A 95 -10.51 21.01 -32.63
CA ASP A 95 -9.26 20.94 -31.88
C ASP A 95 -9.49 20.87 -30.36
N ILE A 96 -10.47 21.62 -29.83
CA ILE A 96 -10.84 21.55 -28.41
C ILE A 96 -11.38 20.15 -28.09
N TYR A 97 -12.29 19.64 -28.91
CA TYR A 97 -12.88 18.30 -28.75
C TYR A 97 -11.82 17.20 -28.77
N ASP A 98 -10.91 17.23 -29.74
CA ASP A 98 -9.83 16.25 -29.86
C ASP A 98 -8.87 16.33 -28.67
N SER A 99 -8.57 17.55 -28.19
CA SER A 99 -7.75 17.73 -26.98
C SER A 99 -8.43 17.21 -25.71
N ALA A 100 -9.75 17.38 -25.58
CA ALA A 100 -10.54 16.88 -24.46
C ALA A 100 -10.59 15.34 -24.48
N ARG A 101 -10.81 14.75 -25.66
CA ARG A 101 -10.81 13.30 -25.87
C ARG A 101 -9.45 12.68 -25.53
N PHE A 102 -8.36 13.29 -25.98
CA PHE A 102 -7.01 12.84 -25.66
C PHE A 102 -6.75 12.86 -24.14
N ARG A 103 -7.06 13.99 -23.47
CA ARG A 103 -6.87 14.13 -22.02
C ARG A 103 -7.68 13.13 -21.21
N ARG A 104 -8.94 12.88 -21.60
CA ARG A 104 -9.79 11.87 -20.96
C ARG A 104 -9.21 10.47 -21.14
N THR A 105 -8.74 10.13 -22.35
CA THR A 105 -8.10 8.84 -22.64
C THR A 105 -6.81 8.67 -21.83
N ALA A 106 -5.97 9.70 -21.76
CA ALA A 106 -4.76 9.71 -20.93
C ALA A 106 -5.09 9.52 -19.44
N GLY A 107 -6.14 10.17 -18.93
CA GLY A 107 -6.64 9.97 -17.58
C GLY A 107 -6.99 8.51 -17.30
N PHE A 108 -7.79 7.87 -18.17
CA PHE A 108 -8.12 6.44 -18.05
C PHE A 108 -6.89 5.54 -18.08
N THR A 109 -5.95 5.79 -18.98
CA THR A 109 -4.70 5.01 -19.06
C THR A 109 -3.90 5.12 -17.77
N LEU A 110 -3.78 6.33 -17.22
CA LEU A 110 -3.08 6.56 -15.95
C LEU A 110 -3.76 5.87 -14.77
N TYR A 111 -5.09 5.83 -14.73
CA TYR A 111 -5.81 5.02 -13.75
C TYR A 111 -5.54 3.53 -13.92
N GLY A 112 -5.46 3.03 -15.16
CA GLY A 112 -5.08 1.65 -15.44
C GLY A 112 -3.67 1.31 -14.93
N VAL A 113 -2.70 2.19 -15.20
CA VAL A 113 -1.33 2.07 -14.70
C VAL A 113 -1.29 2.12 -13.17
N ALA A 114 -2.00 3.06 -12.56
CA ALA A 114 -2.10 3.17 -11.10
C ALA A 114 -2.71 1.90 -10.48
N GLY A 115 -3.76 1.34 -11.08
CA GLY A 115 -4.36 0.09 -10.64
C GLY A 115 -3.38 -1.09 -10.72
N GLY A 116 -2.62 -1.18 -11.82
CA GLY A 116 -1.58 -2.19 -11.99
C GLY A 116 -0.47 -2.07 -10.95
N LEU A 117 0.00 -0.85 -10.66
CA LEU A 117 1.01 -0.59 -9.64
C LEU A 117 0.49 -0.88 -8.22
N ALA A 118 -0.78 -0.57 -7.94
CA ALA A 118 -1.41 -0.89 -6.66
C ALA A 118 -1.43 -2.40 -6.41
N LEU A 119 -1.88 -3.17 -7.41
CA LEU A 119 -1.86 -4.64 -7.35
C LEU A 119 -0.44 -5.18 -7.23
N GLY A 120 0.51 -4.62 -8.00
CA GLY A 120 1.92 -4.96 -7.91
C GLY A 120 2.50 -4.72 -6.51
N THR A 121 2.10 -3.63 -5.86
CA THR A 121 2.51 -3.31 -4.48
C THR A 121 2.03 -4.37 -3.49
N ILE A 122 0.77 -4.80 -3.61
CA ILE A 122 0.19 -5.85 -2.76
C ILE A 122 0.91 -7.19 -3.00
N ILE A 123 1.11 -7.56 -4.26
CA ILE A 123 1.82 -8.79 -4.62
C ILE A 123 3.25 -8.77 -4.07
N ALA A 124 3.97 -7.65 -4.24
CA ALA A 124 5.32 -7.48 -3.72
C ALA A 124 5.35 -7.58 -2.18
N PHE A 125 4.37 -6.99 -1.49
CA PHE A 125 4.25 -7.08 -0.04
C PHE A 125 4.09 -8.53 0.43
N VAL A 126 3.21 -9.30 -0.21
CA VAL A 126 2.98 -10.71 0.13
C VAL A 126 4.20 -11.57 -0.20
N ALA A 127 4.76 -11.42 -1.41
CA ALA A 127 5.90 -12.20 -1.87
C ALA A 127 7.18 -11.95 -1.06
N THR A 128 7.34 -10.75 -0.50
CA THR A 128 8.50 -10.38 0.32
C THR A 128 8.29 -10.58 1.82
N ASN A 129 7.26 -11.32 2.22
CA ASN A 129 7.02 -11.66 3.62
C ASN A 129 8.14 -12.59 4.13
N PRO A 130 8.96 -12.16 5.12
CA PRO A 130 10.09 -12.96 5.61
C PRO A 130 9.67 -14.14 6.50
N GLY A 131 8.38 -14.26 6.81
CA GLY A 131 7.83 -15.29 7.69
C GLY A 131 8.14 -15.03 9.17
N SER A 132 7.77 -16.00 10.01
CA SER A 132 8.02 -15.98 11.46
C SER A 132 8.88 -17.17 11.88
N LYS A 133 9.60 -17.01 13.00
CA LYS A 133 10.31 -18.10 13.68
C LYS A 133 9.70 -18.28 15.07
N LEU A 134 9.56 -19.52 15.50
CA LEU A 134 9.26 -19.86 16.89
C LEU A 134 10.58 -19.94 17.66
N ILE A 135 10.70 -19.18 18.75
CA ILE A 135 11.85 -19.23 19.66
C ILE A 135 11.39 -19.93 20.93
N LYS A 136 12.04 -21.05 21.30
CA LYS A 136 11.80 -21.75 22.55
C LYS A 136 12.57 -21.08 23.69
N VAL A 137 11.94 -20.84 24.82
CA VAL A 137 12.60 -20.34 26.03
C VAL A 137 13.39 -21.48 26.68
N GLY A 138 14.73 -21.40 26.65
CA GLY A 138 15.62 -22.34 27.35
C GLY A 138 16.80 -22.87 26.54
N ASP A 139 16.75 -22.85 25.20
CA ASP A 139 17.79 -23.46 24.35
C ASP A 139 18.88 -22.47 23.86
N SER A 140 18.73 -21.16 24.10
CA SER A 140 19.66 -20.15 23.57
C SER A 140 20.88 -19.86 24.45
N ALA A 141 21.58 -20.90 24.93
CA ALA A 141 22.86 -20.75 25.61
C ALA A 141 24.07 -20.72 24.65
N GLU A 142 23.91 -21.16 23.39
CA GLU A 142 25.03 -21.31 22.45
C GLU A 142 25.21 -20.18 21.43
N ASP A 143 24.15 -19.43 21.10
CA ASP A 143 24.26 -18.29 20.20
C ASP A 143 24.03 -16.99 20.97
N ASN A 144 25.02 -16.08 20.92
CA ASN A 144 25.09 -14.75 21.55
C ASN A 144 23.98 -13.76 21.07
N VAL A 145 22.72 -14.20 21.03
CA VAL A 145 21.58 -13.45 20.55
C VAL A 145 20.61 -13.30 21.70
N ALA A 146 20.71 -12.15 22.35
CA ALA A 146 19.75 -11.54 23.26
C ALA A 146 18.86 -12.53 24.06
N GLY A 147 19.29 -12.87 25.28
CA GLY A 147 18.50 -13.69 26.20
C GLY A 147 17.21 -12.98 26.59
N VAL A 148 16.07 -13.58 26.25
CA VAL A 148 14.75 -13.16 26.73
C VAL A 148 14.55 -13.75 28.11
N LEU A 149 14.60 -12.91 29.15
CA LEU A 149 14.38 -13.32 30.54
C LEU A 149 12.92 -13.07 30.93
N PRO A 150 12.19 -14.10 31.41
CA PRO A 150 10.86 -13.90 31.96
C PRO A 150 10.94 -13.20 33.32
N LEU A 151 10.19 -12.11 33.50
CA LEU A 151 10.01 -11.40 34.77
C LEU A 151 8.54 -11.53 35.21
N PRO A 152 8.23 -11.47 36.52
CA PRO A 152 6.85 -11.39 36.99
C PRO A 152 6.23 -10.07 36.49
N GLY A 153 5.39 -10.14 35.44
CA GLY A 153 4.75 -8.98 34.81
C GLY A 153 5.17 -8.67 33.36
N GLY A 154 6.08 -9.44 32.76
CA GLY A 154 6.46 -9.27 31.35
C GLY A 154 7.75 -10.00 30.95
N ALA A 155 8.17 -9.86 29.70
CA ALA A 155 9.45 -10.39 29.22
C ALA A 155 10.40 -9.22 28.89
N MET A 156 11.67 -9.34 29.31
CA MET A 156 12.71 -8.35 28.98
C MET A 156 13.70 -8.98 28.02
N VAL A 157 13.95 -8.33 26.88
CA VAL A 157 14.99 -8.73 25.93
C VAL A 157 16.30 -8.11 26.41
N THR A 158 17.20 -8.93 26.94
CA THR A 158 18.53 -8.45 27.36
C THR A 158 19.53 -8.76 26.26
N LYS A 159 20.21 -7.75 25.71
CA LYS A 159 21.32 -7.95 24.76
C LYS A 159 22.59 -8.09 25.60
N GLY A 160 23.19 -9.29 25.64
CA GLY A 160 24.49 -9.48 26.28
C GLY A 160 25.56 -8.73 25.50
N TRP A 161 26.26 -7.80 26.15
CA TRP A 161 27.50 -7.22 25.64
C TRP A 161 28.62 -7.78 26.51
N SER A 162 29.53 -8.57 25.92
CA SER A 162 30.82 -8.89 26.54
C SER A 162 31.85 -7.87 26.07
N PHE A 163 32.58 -7.26 27.00
CA PHE A 163 33.80 -6.48 26.72
C PHE A 163 35.02 -7.41 26.62
#